data_AF-A0A2M9KLB9-F1
#
_entry.id   AF-A0A2M9KLB9-F1
#
_cell.length_a   1.000
_cell.length_b   1.000
_cell.length_c   1.000
_cell.angle_alpha   90.00
_cell.angle_beta   90.00
_cell.angle_gamma   90.00
#
_symmetry.space_group_name_H-M   'P 1'
#
loop_
_entity.id
_entity.type
_entity.pdbx_description
1 polymer ?
#
loop_
_entity_poly.entity_id
_entity_poly.type
_entity_poly.pdbx_seq_one_letter_code
_entity_poly.pdbx_strand_id
1 'polypeptide(L)'
;MTVAVATAALMLLGGPLPVAGADGSGTARAADGWSAREAEAFWTPERMASAEPVTPGVPGTRAAKAGIGENFDGIPVVGRMFVMQGGGAYFCTASVVASPGHDLVLSAAHCLLGPDSRQVAFVPRYTRAKPRPYGMFPVLRGTNGRPKVWIDPRYPREGPDRAATVDAAFAQVGPDAEGWRVQDVVGANRLVTGATYTHARVELIGYPATSARPRRCHNRTTKFTSTDPGIPGSFLRIDCTGYPGGTSGGPFLAHYDPQTGTGEVVGVIGGWKTGGTTPDTSYSSYFGKEIRKLYETAVAGARGA
;
A
#
# COMPACT_ATOMS: atom_id res chain seq x y z
N MET A 1 39.45 15.55 -89.55
CA MET A 1 40.19 15.31 -88.29
C MET A 1 39.21 14.71 -87.29
N THR A 2 39.58 13.54 -86.78
CA THR A 2 38.87 12.64 -85.86
C THR A 2 38.96 13.12 -84.40
N VAL A 3 37.99 12.68 -83.57
CA VAL A 3 37.98 12.24 -82.14
C VAL A 3 36.54 12.50 -81.64
N ALA A 4 35.61 11.59 -81.29
CA ALA A 4 35.52 10.28 -80.65
C ALA A 4 35.01 10.34 -79.18
N VAL A 5 33.96 9.53 -78.92
CA VAL A 5 33.48 8.93 -77.64
C VAL A 5 32.81 9.92 -76.62
N ALA A 6 31.74 9.63 -75.87
CA ALA A 6 31.14 8.38 -75.39
C ALA A 6 29.64 8.53 -75.06
N THR A 7 28.88 7.45 -75.28
CA THR A 7 27.52 7.18 -74.79
C THR A 7 27.50 6.76 -73.33
N ALA A 8 26.47 7.16 -72.57
CA ALA A 8 25.96 6.40 -71.42
C ALA A 8 24.48 6.71 -71.18
N ALA A 9 23.63 5.69 -71.37
CA ALA A 9 22.25 5.66 -70.92
C ALA A 9 22.19 5.09 -69.50
N LEU A 10 21.37 5.67 -68.63
CA LEU A 10 21.10 5.13 -67.30
C LEU A 10 19.58 4.98 -67.11
N MET A 11 19.09 3.74 -67.20
CA MET A 11 17.81 3.31 -66.62
C MET A 11 18.09 2.74 -65.23
N LEU A 12 17.23 3.03 -64.25
CA LEU A 12 16.93 2.23 -63.03
C LEU A 12 15.65 2.85 -62.42
N LEU A 13 14.47 2.26 -62.66
CA LEU A 13 13.77 1.29 -61.79
C LEU A 13 13.35 1.86 -60.43
N GLY A 14 12.05 2.19 -60.32
CA GLY A 14 11.40 2.54 -59.07
C GLY A 14 11.25 1.33 -58.13
N GLY A 15 11.60 1.54 -56.86
CA GLY A 15 11.33 0.63 -55.75
C GLY A 15 10.37 1.27 -54.73
N PRO A 16 9.57 0.48 -54.01
CA PRO A 16 8.52 1.00 -53.13
C PRO A 16 9.07 1.59 -51.83
N LEU A 17 8.37 2.62 -51.34
CA LEU A 17 8.63 3.34 -50.09
C LEU A 17 8.50 2.40 -48.87
N PRO A 18 9.37 2.51 -47.85
CA PRO A 18 9.24 1.73 -46.63
C PRO A 18 8.09 2.27 -45.77
N VAL A 19 7.22 1.36 -45.35
CA VAL A 19 6.17 1.58 -44.36
C VAL A 19 6.83 1.82 -43.00
N ALA A 20 6.61 2.99 -42.41
CA ALA A 20 7.03 3.29 -41.04
C ALA A 20 6.25 2.40 -40.06
N GLY A 21 6.96 1.47 -39.43
CA GLY A 21 6.46 0.67 -38.31
C GLY A 21 6.25 1.56 -37.09
N ALA A 22 5.14 1.35 -36.40
CA ALA A 22 4.84 1.98 -35.13
C ALA A 22 5.89 1.57 -34.09
N ASP A 23 6.68 2.55 -33.62
CA ASP A 23 7.57 2.37 -32.48
C ASP A 23 6.74 2.17 -31.22
N GLY A 24 6.93 0.99 -30.62
CA GLY A 24 6.21 0.53 -29.46
C GLY A 24 6.44 1.42 -28.24
N SER A 25 5.33 1.80 -27.61
CA SER A 25 5.29 2.13 -26.19
C SER A 25 5.93 0.98 -25.42
N GLY A 26 7.12 1.20 -24.87
CA GLY A 26 7.81 0.25 -24.02
C GLY A 26 7.00 -0.02 -22.75
N THR A 27 6.13 -1.03 -22.82
CA THR A 27 5.59 -1.67 -21.63
C THR A 27 6.76 -2.34 -20.95
N ALA A 28 7.21 -1.78 -19.82
CA ALA A 28 8.16 -2.45 -18.94
C ALA A 28 7.60 -3.84 -18.63
N ARG A 29 8.20 -4.86 -19.22
CA ARG A 29 7.83 -6.26 -19.02
C ARG A 29 8.20 -6.57 -17.57
N ALA A 30 7.20 -6.70 -16.70
CA ALA A 30 7.41 -7.12 -15.33
C ALA A 30 8.27 -8.39 -15.36
N ALA A 31 9.46 -8.33 -14.77
CA ALA A 31 10.32 -9.49 -14.61
C ALA A 31 9.54 -10.60 -13.87
N ASP A 32 9.41 -11.74 -14.52
CA ASP A 32 8.83 -13.03 -14.10
C ASP A 32 7.90 -13.05 -12.85
N GLY A 33 6.61 -13.24 -13.11
CA GLY A 33 5.74 -14.14 -12.34
C GLY A 33 4.74 -13.55 -11.33
N TRP A 34 4.53 -12.23 -11.31
CA TRP A 34 3.46 -11.63 -10.49
C TRP A 34 2.88 -10.34 -11.08
N SER A 35 2.22 -10.48 -12.22
CA SER A 35 1.46 -9.44 -12.93
C SER A 35 0.04 -9.28 -12.36
N ALA A 36 -0.67 -8.23 -12.79
CA ALA A 36 -2.04 -8.00 -12.36
C ALA A 36 -2.99 -9.13 -12.77
N ARG A 37 -2.84 -9.68 -13.99
CA ARG A 37 -3.65 -10.81 -14.45
C ARG A 37 -3.40 -12.08 -13.64
N GLU A 38 -2.15 -12.36 -13.28
CA GLU A 38 -1.81 -13.48 -12.39
C GLU A 38 -2.38 -13.25 -10.99
N ALA A 39 -2.28 -12.02 -10.48
CA ALA A 39 -2.87 -11.65 -9.19
C ALA A 39 -4.38 -11.78 -9.20
N GLU A 40 -5.07 -11.38 -10.27
CA GLU A 40 -6.53 -11.51 -10.40
C GLU A 40 -6.99 -12.96 -10.54
N ALA A 41 -6.23 -13.80 -11.23
CA ALA A 41 -6.51 -15.24 -11.33
C ALA A 41 -6.27 -15.95 -9.98
N PHE A 42 -5.26 -15.51 -9.23
CA PHE A 42 -4.93 -16.05 -7.92
C PHE A 42 -5.89 -15.54 -6.84
N TRP A 43 -6.10 -14.23 -6.70
CA TRP A 43 -6.99 -13.62 -5.73
C TRP A 43 -8.42 -13.53 -6.27
N THR A 44 -9.07 -14.69 -6.37
CA THR A 44 -10.49 -14.74 -6.71
C THR A 44 -11.34 -14.07 -5.63
N PRO A 45 -12.56 -13.60 -5.97
CA PRO A 45 -13.50 -13.08 -4.97
C PRO A 45 -13.70 -13.98 -3.76
N GLU A 46 -13.74 -15.30 -3.97
CA GLU A 46 -13.92 -16.31 -2.92
C GLU A 46 -12.70 -16.35 -2.00
N ARG A 47 -11.49 -16.40 -2.57
CA ARG A 47 -10.23 -16.40 -1.80
C ARG A 47 -10.05 -15.11 -1.01
N MET A 48 -10.38 -13.96 -1.59
CA MET A 48 -10.36 -12.67 -0.89
C MET A 48 -11.42 -12.60 0.22
N ALA A 49 -12.59 -13.18 0.00
CA ALA A 49 -13.66 -13.23 1.00
C ALA A 49 -13.35 -14.16 2.17
N SER A 50 -12.57 -15.23 1.95
CA SER A 50 -12.13 -16.17 2.98
C SER A 50 -10.83 -15.77 3.67
N ALA A 51 -10.15 -14.71 3.23
CA ALA A 51 -8.90 -14.28 3.83
C ALA A 51 -9.10 -13.84 5.29
N GLU A 52 -8.18 -14.24 6.16
CA GLU A 52 -8.19 -13.92 7.59
C GLU A 52 -7.34 -12.68 7.90
N PRO A 53 -7.57 -11.95 9.00
CA PRO A 53 -6.67 -10.87 9.38
C PRO A 53 -5.28 -11.39 9.78
N VAL A 54 -4.20 -10.72 9.37
CA VAL A 54 -2.81 -11.13 9.71
C VAL A 54 -2.60 -11.21 11.23
N THR A 55 -3.15 -10.26 11.98
CA THR A 55 -3.21 -10.31 13.45
C THR A 55 -4.65 -10.62 13.87
N PRO A 56 -4.89 -11.71 14.62
CA PRO A 56 -6.22 -12.03 15.16
C PRO A 56 -6.79 -10.87 15.97
N GLY A 57 -8.09 -10.60 15.78
CA GLY A 57 -8.77 -9.52 16.48
C GLY A 57 -9.28 -9.93 17.85
N VAL A 58 -9.27 -8.97 18.80
CA VAL A 58 -10.05 -9.08 20.04
C VAL A 58 -11.50 -8.65 19.74
N PRO A 59 -12.54 -9.40 20.16
CA PRO A 59 -13.93 -8.99 20.00
C PRO A 59 -14.21 -7.63 20.68
N GLY A 60 -14.91 -6.73 19.99
CA GLY A 60 -15.24 -5.41 20.53
C GLY A 60 -16.61 -5.37 21.20
N THR A 61 -16.75 -4.51 22.22
CA THR A 61 -18.03 -4.10 22.81
C THR A 61 -18.37 -2.67 22.37
N ARG A 62 -19.66 -2.32 22.35
CA ARG A 62 -20.15 -1.04 21.81
C ARG A 62 -20.40 -0.02 22.94
N ALA A 63 -19.97 1.22 22.75
CA ALA A 63 -20.47 2.41 23.46
C ALA A 63 -20.47 3.62 22.52
N ALA A 64 -21.35 4.61 22.76
CA ALA A 64 -21.61 5.70 21.82
C ALA A 64 -21.17 7.12 22.27
N LYS A 65 -20.21 7.76 21.55
CA LYS A 65 -19.95 9.22 21.34
C LYS A 65 -18.76 9.45 20.35
N ALA A 66 -18.20 10.67 20.18
CA ALA A 66 -16.96 10.88 19.40
C ALA A 66 -15.89 9.84 19.78
N GLY A 67 -15.12 9.34 18.80
CA GLY A 67 -14.37 8.10 19.00
C GLY A 67 -15.19 6.83 18.79
N ILE A 68 -16.44 6.89 18.31
CA ILE A 68 -17.13 5.72 17.74
C ILE A 68 -16.64 5.52 16.31
N GLY A 69 -16.18 4.31 15.99
CA GLY A 69 -16.09 3.92 14.59
C GLY A 69 -17.48 3.70 13.98
N GLU A 70 -17.66 3.98 12.70
CA GLU A 70 -18.86 3.65 11.94
C GLU A 70 -18.53 2.96 10.62
N ASN A 71 -19.41 2.06 10.18
CA ASN A 71 -19.28 1.46 8.85
C ASN A 71 -19.61 2.52 7.80
N PHE A 72 -18.86 2.56 6.72
CA PHE A 72 -19.09 3.46 5.59
C PHE A 72 -18.66 2.79 4.28
N ASP A 73 -18.75 3.51 3.16
CA ASP A 73 -18.52 2.92 1.83
C ASP A 73 -17.06 2.92 1.39
N GLY A 74 -16.13 3.33 2.26
CA GLY A 74 -14.70 3.43 1.94
C GLY A 74 -14.35 4.67 1.11
N ILE A 75 -13.05 4.96 1.04
CA ILE A 75 -12.49 5.96 0.13
C ILE A 75 -11.54 5.28 -0.86
N PRO A 76 -11.37 5.82 -2.09
CA PRO A 76 -10.58 5.16 -3.12
C PRO A 76 -9.15 4.82 -2.70
N VAL A 77 -8.47 5.73 -1.99
CA VAL A 77 -7.05 5.55 -1.59
C VAL A 77 -6.81 4.51 -0.49
N VAL A 78 -7.84 3.95 0.15
CA VAL A 78 -7.70 2.96 1.23
C VAL A 78 -8.34 1.65 0.81
N GLY A 79 -7.67 0.54 1.10
CA GLY A 79 -8.12 -0.78 0.64
C GLY A 79 -7.58 -1.91 1.50
N ARG A 80 -7.84 -3.14 1.06
CA ARG A 80 -7.23 -4.33 1.65
C ARG A 80 -5.92 -4.66 0.96
N MET A 81 -4.93 -5.01 1.74
CA MET A 81 -3.68 -5.62 1.29
C MET A 81 -3.80 -7.12 1.55
N PHE A 82 -3.93 -7.91 0.48
CA PHE A 82 -4.01 -9.36 0.55
C PHE A 82 -2.61 -9.97 0.47
N VAL A 83 -2.36 -10.99 1.28
CA VAL A 83 -1.06 -11.62 1.42
C VAL A 83 -1.24 -13.10 1.72
N MET A 84 -0.47 -13.97 1.06
CA MET A 84 -0.34 -15.35 1.51
C MET A 84 0.71 -15.40 2.61
N GLN A 85 0.48 -16.18 3.68
CA GLN A 85 1.46 -16.47 4.72
C GLN A 85 1.31 -17.92 5.17
N GLY A 86 2.40 -18.69 5.28
CA GLY A 86 2.33 -20.08 5.77
C GLY A 86 1.36 -21.00 5.02
N GLY A 87 1.04 -20.71 3.75
CA GLY A 87 0.04 -21.43 2.95
C GLY A 87 -1.41 -20.95 3.10
N GLY A 88 -1.70 -20.07 4.06
CA GLY A 88 -3.00 -19.44 4.29
C GLY A 88 -3.15 -18.08 3.60
N ALA A 89 -4.40 -17.67 3.37
CA ALA A 89 -4.76 -16.38 2.79
C ALA A 89 -5.10 -15.38 3.90
N TYR A 90 -4.40 -14.25 3.92
CA TYR A 90 -4.57 -13.22 4.94
C TYR A 90 -4.75 -11.83 4.33
N PHE A 91 -5.17 -10.88 5.16
CA PHE A 91 -5.22 -9.48 4.78
C PHE A 91 -4.91 -8.52 5.94
N CYS A 92 -4.49 -7.33 5.53
CA CYS A 92 -4.42 -6.11 6.34
C CYS A 92 -5.14 -4.97 5.62
N THR A 93 -5.14 -3.79 6.23
CA THR A 93 -5.47 -2.53 5.57
C THR A 93 -4.20 -1.88 5.03
N ALA A 94 -4.32 -1.17 3.91
CA ALA A 94 -3.26 -0.33 3.37
C ALA A 94 -3.85 0.92 2.70
N SER A 95 -3.01 1.90 2.42
CA SER A 95 -3.40 3.08 1.66
C SER A 95 -2.34 3.52 0.67
N VAL A 96 -2.75 4.17 -0.41
CA VAL A 96 -1.84 4.74 -1.40
C VAL A 96 -1.16 5.98 -0.80
N VAL A 97 0.15 6.07 -0.97
CA VAL A 97 0.97 7.21 -0.53
C VAL A 97 1.66 7.83 -1.73
N ALA A 98 1.68 9.16 -1.76
CA ALA A 98 2.23 9.91 -2.89
C ALA A 98 3.68 9.47 -3.14
N SER A 99 3.99 9.07 -4.36
CA SER A 99 5.36 8.74 -4.76
C SER A 99 5.66 9.28 -6.17
N PRO A 100 6.93 9.53 -6.50
CA PRO A 100 7.32 9.92 -7.86
C PRO A 100 6.95 8.87 -8.93
N GLY A 101 6.90 7.59 -8.53
CA GLY A 101 6.52 6.47 -9.41
C GLY A 101 5.02 6.24 -9.51
N HIS A 102 4.20 6.90 -8.69
CA HIS A 102 2.73 6.75 -8.63
C HIS A 102 2.29 5.33 -8.22
N ASP A 103 3.11 4.65 -7.42
CA ASP A 103 3.14 3.20 -7.28
C ASP A 103 3.46 2.71 -5.86
N LEU A 104 3.44 3.59 -4.85
CA LEU A 104 3.69 3.19 -3.46
C LEU A 104 2.41 3.07 -2.64
N VAL A 105 2.36 2.00 -1.85
CA VAL A 105 1.35 1.75 -0.83
C VAL A 105 1.99 1.62 0.55
N LEU A 106 1.31 2.14 1.56
CA LEU A 106 1.72 2.15 2.96
C LEU A 106 0.83 1.21 3.78
N SER A 107 1.46 0.38 4.62
CA SER A 107 0.80 -0.50 5.60
C SER A 107 1.68 -0.64 6.85
N ALA A 108 1.32 -1.53 7.79
CA ALA A 108 2.15 -1.86 8.94
C ALA A 108 3.25 -2.87 8.56
N ALA A 109 4.38 -2.86 9.27
CA ALA A 109 5.48 -3.78 9.00
C ALA A 109 5.10 -5.24 9.28
N HIS A 110 4.35 -5.48 10.36
CA HIS A 110 3.90 -6.83 10.69
C HIS A 110 2.96 -7.44 9.65
N CYS A 111 2.31 -6.62 8.80
CA CYS A 111 1.45 -7.12 7.72
C CYS A 111 2.23 -7.73 6.56
N LEU A 112 3.46 -7.27 6.33
CA LEU A 112 4.25 -7.58 5.13
C LEU A 112 5.59 -8.24 5.46
N LEU A 113 5.72 -8.74 6.71
CA LEU A 113 6.93 -9.39 7.18
C LEU A 113 7.09 -10.80 6.59
N GLY A 114 8.35 -11.20 6.34
CA GLY A 114 8.74 -12.61 6.16
C GLY A 114 8.85 -13.12 4.72
N PRO A 115 9.60 -14.22 4.49
CA PRO A 115 9.77 -14.87 3.17
C PRO A 115 8.49 -15.55 2.65
N ASP A 116 7.48 -15.66 3.52
CA ASP A 116 6.19 -16.27 3.20
C ASP A 116 5.17 -15.26 2.71
N SER A 117 5.40 -13.95 2.88
CA SER A 117 4.59 -12.89 2.28
C SER A 117 4.73 -12.95 0.75
N ARG A 118 3.88 -13.76 0.13
CA ARG A 118 3.90 -14.05 -1.30
C ARG A 118 2.53 -13.72 -1.88
N GLN A 119 2.50 -13.63 -3.21
CA GLN A 119 1.29 -13.30 -3.95
C GLN A 119 0.61 -12.05 -3.36
N VAL A 120 1.38 -11.02 -3.04
CA VAL A 120 0.85 -9.85 -2.33
C VAL A 120 0.16 -8.92 -3.32
N ALA A 121 -1.05 -8.46 -3.01
CA ALA A 121 -1.80 -7.53 -3.86
C ALA A 121 -2.61 -6.53 -3.04
N PHE A 122 -2.60 -5.28 -3.48
CA PHE A 122 -3.44 -4.22 -2.94
C PHE A 122 -4.71 -4.07 -3.77
N VAL A 123 -5.86 -3.98 -3.09
CA VAL A 123 -7.15 -3.74 -3.72
C VAL A 123 -7.80 -2.51 -3.10
N PRO A 124 -7.78 -1.36 -3.79
CA PRO A 124 -8.37 -0.13 -3.30
C PRO A 124 -9.89 -0.27 -3.15
N ARG A 125 -10.43 0.31 -2.07
CA ARG A 125 -11.85 0.31 -1.72
C ARG A 125 -12.53 -1.06 -1.75
N TYR A 126 -11.80 -2.14 -1.48
CA TYR A 126 -12.33 -3.51 -1.46
C TYR A 126 -13.65 -3.59 -0.67
N THR A 127 -14.65 -4.29 -1.21
CA THR A 127 -15.81 -4.78 -0.44
C THR A 127 -16.16 -6.17 -0.92
N ARG A 128 -16.79 -7.01 -0.10
CA ARG A 128 -17.20 -8.36 -0.57
C ARG A 128 -18.18 -8.30 -1.75
N ALA A 129 -19.04 -7.28 -1.80
CA ALA A 129 -20.02 -7.09 -2.88
C ALA A 129 -19.38 -6.58 -4.18
N LYS A 130 -18.36 -5.72 -4.08
CA LYS A 130 -17.58 -5.22 -5.22
C LYS A 130 -16.09 -5.43 -4.90
N PRO A 131 -15.55 -6.63 -5.18
CA PRO A 131 -14.26 -7.06 -4.65
C PRO A 131 -13.05 -6.42 -5.34
N ARG A 132 -13.20 -5.75 -6.48
CA ARG A 132 -12.11 -5.02 -7.17
C ARG A 132 -12.67 -3.76 -7.84
N PRO A 133 -13.13 -2.74 -7.08
CA PRO A 133 -13.84 -1.62 -7.66
C PRO A 133 -12.97 -0.67 -8.48
N TYR A 134 -11.65 -0.70 -8.24
CA TYR A 134 -10.62 0.10 -8.91
C TYR A 134 -9.46 -0.78 -9.41
N GLY A 135 -9.73 -2.05 -9.71
CA GLY A 135 -8.69 -3.01 -10.09
C GLY A 135 -7.93 -3.62 -8.91
N MET A 136 -6.84 -4.31 -9.23
CA MET A 136 -5.96 -5.02 -8.31
C MET A 136 -4.50 -4.72 -8.68
N PHE A 137 -3.71 -4.33 -7.69
CA PHE A 137 -2.33 -3.87 -7.90
C PHE A 137 -1.36 -4.84 -7.18
N PRO A 138 -0.69 -5.74 -7.91
CA PRO A 138 0.24 -6.70 -7.32
C PRO A 138 1.49 -6.00 -6.79
N VAL A 139 2.01 -6.42 -5.64
CA VAL A 139 3.34 -5.95 -5.19
C VAL A 139 4.41 -6.52 -6.12
N LEU A 140 5.18 -5.64 -6.75
CA LEU A 140 6.24 -6.04 -7.68
C LEU A 140 7.30 -6.89 -6.98
N ARG A 141 8.00 -7.72 -7.75
CA ARG A 141 9.16 -8.47 -7.27
C ARG A 141 10.45 -7.83 -7.78
N GLY A 142 11.48 -7.88 -6.95
CA GLY A 142 12.85 -7.56 -7.36
C GLY A 142 13.45 -8.71 -8.17
N THR A 143 14.61 -8.46 -8.77
CA THR A 143 15.38 -9.47 -9.53
C THR A 143 15.78 -10.70 -8.71
N ASN A 144 15.81 -10.57 -7.38
CA ASN A 144 16.02 -11.67 -6.44
C ASN A 144 14.74 -12.47 -6.12
N GLY A 145 13.64 -12.23 -6.83
CA GLY A 145 12.34 -12.87 -6.65
C GLY A 145 11.58 -12.44 -5.39
N ARG A 146 12.14 -11.56 -4.55
CA ARG A 146 11.47 -11.08 -3.32
C ARG A 146 10.49 -9.95 -3.64
N PRO A 147 9.37 -9.84 -2.91
CA PRO A 147 8.50 -8.67 -3.01
C PRO A 147 9.28 -7.39 -2.73
N LYS A 148 8.99 -6.33 -3.48
CA LYS A 148 9.51 -4.98 -3.27
C LYS A 148 8.77 -4.31 -2.12
N VAL A 149 9.12 -4.76 -0.93
CA VAL A 149 8.62 -4.28 0.36
C VAL A 149 9.82 -3.77 1.15
N TRP A 150 9.67 -2.56 1.69
CA TRP A 150 10.66 -1.93 2.56
C TRP A 150 10.12 -1.85 3.98
N ILE A 151 10.82 -2.54 4.88
CA ILE A 151 10.59 -2.57 6.33
C ILE A 151 11.89 -2.15 7.01
N ASP A 152 11.81 -1.38 8.11
CA ASP A 152 12.99 -1.06 8.90
C ASP A 152 13.65 -2.36 9.43
N PRO A 153 14.95 -2.59 9.21
CA PRO A 153 15.61 -3.84 9.60
C PRO A 153 15.54 -4.17 11.09
N ARG A 154 15.26 -3.20 11.97
CA ARG A 154 14.99 -3.47 13.39
C ARG A 154 13.76 -4.34 13.59
N TYR A 155 12.73 -4.18 12.78
CA TYR A 155 11.46 -4.89 12.95
C TYR A 155 11.60 -6.43 12.88
N PRO A 156 12.15 -7.02 11.80
CA PRO A 156 12.40 -8.47 11.75
C PRO A 156 13.46 -8.93 12.75
N ARG A 157 14.44 -8.07 13.12
CA ARG A 157 15.58 -8.47 13.96
C ARG A 157 15.24 -8.50 15.45
N GLU A 158 14.48 -7.51 15.92
CA GLU A 158 14.23 -7.27 17.34
C GLU A 158 12.82 -7.69 17.76
N GLY A 159 11.93 -7.95 16.79
CA GLY A 159 10.56 -8.37 17.01
C GLY A 159 9.58 -7.20 17.21
N PRO A 160 8.27 -7.48 17.18
CA PRO A 160 7.22 -6.46 17.15
C PRO A 160 7.21 -5.56 18.39
N ASP A 161 7.58 -6.09 19.54
CA ASP A 161 7.59 -5.36 20.81
C ASP A 161 8.78 -4.39 20.89
N ARG A 162 10.02 -4.87 20.72
CA ARG A 162 11.21 -4.00 20.81
C ARG A 162 11.33 -3.00 19.66
N ALA A 163 10.84 -3.37 18.48
CA ALA A 163 10.86 -2.52 17.29
C ALA A 163 9.51 -1.83 17.00
N ALA A 164 8.59 -1.76 17.97
CA ALA A 164 7.28 -1.13 17.81
C ALA A 164 7.36 0.32 17.27
N THR A 165 8.48 1.02 17.45
CA THR A 165 8.66 2.39 16.92
C THR A 165 8.81 2.46 15.40
N VAL A 166 8.92 1.32 14.70
CA VAL A 166 9.09 1.22 13.25
C VAL A 166 8.19 0.18 12.58
N ASP A 167 6.98 0.00 13.11
CA ASP A 167 5.96 -0.89 12.54
C ASP A 167 5.23 -0.22 11.36
N ALA A 168 5.99 0.11 10.32
CA ALA A 168 5.46 0.61 9.06
C ALA A 168 6.23 -0.01 7.89
N ALA A 169 5.53 -0.22 6.78
CA ALA A 169 6.10 -0.76 5.55
C ALA A 169 5.59 0.01 4.33
N PHE A 170 6.49 0.20 3.36
CA PHE A 170 6.12 0.63 2.02
C PHE A 170 6.26 -0.55 1.07
N ALA A 171 5.35 -0.67 0.12
CA ALA A 171 5.44 -1.64 -0.96
C ALA A 171 5.27 -0.94 -2.31
N GLN A 172 6.05 -1.37 -3.30
CA GLN A 172 5.86 -0.94 -4.69
C GLN A 172 4.89 -1.89 -5.37
N VAL A 173 3.80 -1.35 -5.92
CA VAL A 173 2.84 -2.14 -6.69
C VAL A 173 2.99 -1.89 -8.19
N GLY A 174 2.69 -2.91 -8.97
CA GLY A 174 2.59 -2.81 -10.43
C GLY A 174 1.29 -2.13 -10.84
N PRO A 175 1.12 -1.85 -12.15
CA PRO A 175 -0.16 -1.38 -12.67
C PRO A 175 -1.26 -2.45 -12.51
N ASP A 176 -2.51 -2.05 -12.70
CA ASP A 176 -3.65 -2.97 -12.83
C ASP A 176 -3.62 -3.75 -14.18
N ALA A 177 -4.67 -4.54 -14.43
CA ALA A 177 -4.76 -5.37 -15.64
C ALA A 177 -4.92 -4.55 -16.93
N GLU A 178 -5.35 -3.29 -16.80
CA GLU A 178 -5.51 -2.28 -17.84
C GLU A 178 -4.24 -1.43 -18.06
N GLY A 179 -3.25 -1.53 -17.17
CA GLY A 179 -1.96 -0.83 -17.28
C GLY A 179 -1.91 0.50 -16.51
N TRP A 180 -2.92 0.85 -15.72
CA TRP A 180 -2.94 2.07 -14.93
C TRP A 180 -2.18 1.92 -13.62
N ARG A 181 -1.48 2.98 -13.21
CA ARG A 181 -0.79 3.03 -11.93
C ARG A 181 -1.75 3.39 -10.82
N VAL A 182 -1.56 2.81 -9.63
CA VAL A 182 -2.51 2.92 -8.53
C VAL A 182 -2.85 4.38 -8.17
N GLN A 183 -1.85 5.27 -8.08
CA GLN A 183 -2.08 6.67 -7.74
C GLN A 183 -2.82 7.44 -8.85
N ASP A 184 -2.68 7.03 -10.11
CA ASP A 184 -3.42 7.62 -11.23
C ASP A 184 -4.90 7.21 -11.22
N VAL A 185 -5.22 6.04 -10.64
CA VAL A 185 -6.59 5.52 -10.54
C VAL A 185 -7.34 6.09 -9.33
N VAL A 186 -6.69 6.11 -8.16
CA VAL A 186 -7.39 6.43 -6.90
C VAL A 186 -6.88 7.67 -6.17
N GLY A 187 -5.83 8.33 -6.69
CA GLY A 187 -5.12 9.39 -5.97
C GLY A 187 -4.15 8.83 -4.91
N ALA A 188 -3.58 9.71 -4.10
CA ALA A 188 -2.67 9.31 -3.03
C ALA A 188 -2.67 10.27 -1.83
N ASN A 189 -2.42 9.73 -0.64
CA ASN A 189 -2.22 10.53 0.57
C ASN A 189 -0.81 11.12 0.62
N ARG A 190 -0.67 12.32 1.17
CA ARG A 190 0.65 12.91 1.43
C ARG A 190 1.24 12.29 2.70
N LEU A 191 2.43 11.70 2.61
CA LEU A 191 3.16 11.26 3.81
C LEU A 191 3.63 12.47 4.60
N VAL A 192 3.28 12.53 5.88
CA VAL A 192 3.77 13.58 6.79
C VAL A 192 4.59 12.94 7.89
N THR A 193 5.84 13.39 8.00
CA THR A 193 6.80 12.91 9.00
C THR A 193 7.30 14.08 9.85
N GLY A 194 7.61 13.85 11.12
CA GLY A 194 8.07 14.88 12.06
C GLY A 194 6.99 15.84 12.54
N ALA A 195 5.72 15.56 12.29
CA ALA A 195 4.59 16.31 12.84
C ALA A 195 4.40 16.04 14.34
N THR A 196 3.63 16.87 15.04
CA THR A 196 3.30 16.63 16.45
C THR A 196 2.54 15.31 16.67
N TYR A 197 2.65 14.71 17.85
CA TYR A 197 1.77 13.60 18.24
C TYR A 197 0.30 14.00 18.36
N THR A 198 0.03 15.30 18.52
CA THR A 198 -1.31 15.84 18.75
C THR A 198 -1.89 16.45 17.48
N HIS A 199 -2.83 15.76 16.86
CA HIS A 199 -3.64 16.29 15.76
C HIS A 199 -5.07 16.46 16.26
N ALA A 200 -5.63 17.67 16.13
CA ALA A 200 -6.96 18.00 16.66
C ALA A 200 -8.08 17.14 16.06
N ARG A 201 -7.92 16.71 14.81
CA ARG A 201 -8.85 15.83 14.11
C ARG A 201 -8.08 14.92 13.16
N VAL A 202 -8.25 13.61 13.35
CA VAL A 202 -7.73 12.55 12.49
C VAL A 202 -8.88 11.65 12.12
N GLU A 203 -8.97 11.29 10.84
CA GLU A 203 -9.82 10.22 10.36
C GLU A 203 -9.02 8.92 10.34
N LEU A 204 -9.45 7.95 11.14
CA LEU A 204 -8.89 6.62 11.20
C LEU A 204 -9.73 5.69 10.32
N ILE A 205 -9.10 5.03 9.34
CA ILE A 205 -9.81 4.14 8.42
C ILE A 205 -9.20 2.74 8.49
N GLY A 206 -10.04 1.71 8.59
CA GLY A 206 -9.59 0.32 8.68
C GLY A 206 -10.62 -0.66 8.11
N TYR A 207 -10.16 -1.83 7.66
CA TYR A 207 -11.01 -2.94 7.24
C TYR A 207 -11.06 -4.03 8.31
N PRO A 208 -12.05 -4.02 9.23
CA PRO A 208 -12.14 -5.07 10.23
C PRO A 208 -12.62 -6.39 9.61
N ALA A 209 -12.07 -7.51 10.07
CA ALA A 209 -12.47 -8.85 9.62
C ALA A 209 -13.94 -9.19 9.92
N THR A 210 -14.50 -8.56 10.95
CA THR A 210 -15.87 -8.80 11.43
C THR A 210 -16.94 -7.99 10.68
N SER A 211 -16.57 -7.17 9.68
CA SER A 211 -17.50 -6.33 8.93
C SER A 211 -17.33 -6.50 7.42
N ALA A 212 -18.46 -6.41 6.70
CA ALA A 212 -18.47 -6.38 5.24
C ALA A 212 -18.01 -5.02 4.66
N ARG A 213 -18.02 -3.96 5.48
CA ARG A 213 -17.68 -2.59 5.09
C ARG A 213 -16.48 -2.07 5.91
N PRO A 214 -15.66 -1.17 5.36
CA PRO A 214 -14.63 -0.49 6.15
C PRO A 214 -15.26 0.33 7.27
N ARG A 215 -14.44 0.58 8.29
CA ARG A 215 -14.75 1.42 9.44
C ARG A 215 -14.04 2.76 9.29
N ARG A 216 -14.73 3.86 9.58
CA ARG A 216 -14.14 5.19 9.79
C ARG A 216 -14.44 5.69 11.18
N CYS A 217 -13.55 6.51 11.73
CA CYS A 217 -13.71 7.16 13.02
C CYS A 217 -12.99 8.50 12.97
N HIS A 218 -13.53 9.51 13.64
CA HIS A 218 -12.82 10.77 13.85
C HIS A 218 -12.55 11.00 15.32
N ASN A 219 -11.29 11.26 15.66
CA ASN A 219 -10.92 11.73 16.99
C ASN A 219 -9.58 12.49 16.94
N ARG A 220 -9.18 13.06 18.06
CA ARG A 220 -7.85 13.65 18.27
C ARG A 220 -6.82 12.56 18.57
N THR A 221 -5.59 12.74 18.10
CA THR A 221 -4.45 11.91 18.54
C THR A 221 -3.78 12.50 19.78
N THR A 222 -3.17 11.62 20.58
CA THR A 222 -2.35 11.96 21.75
C THR A 222 -0.99 11.28 21.65
N LYS A 223 -0.01 11.79 22.42
CA LYS A 223 1.24 11.06 22.67
C LYS A 223 0.99 10.01 23.74
N PHE A 224 1.33 8.77 23.44
CA PHE A 224 1.45 7.71 24.43
C PHE A 224 2.91 7.31 24.56
N THR A 225 3.46 7.33 25.78
CA THR A 225 4.81 6.84 26.06
C THR A 225 4.68 5.55 26.83
N SER A 226 5.24 4.47 26.28
CA SER A 226 5.19 3.15 26.91
C SER A 226 5.99 3.15 28.20
N THR A 227 5.42 2.57 29.26
CA THR A 227 6.10 2.28 30.52
C THR A 227 6.66 0.85 30.56
N ASP A 228 6.36 0.03 29.54
CA ASP A 228 6.86 -1.33 29.42
C ASP A 228 8.31 -1.29 28.87
N PRO A 229 9.32 -1.75 29.63
CA PRO A 229 10.70 -1.78 29.15
C PRO A 229 10.92 -2.72 27.96
N GLY A 230 10.02 -3.69 27.73
CA GLY A 230 10.02 -4.56 26.57
C GLY A 230 9.53 -3.88 25.28
N ILE A 231 8.82 -2.76 25.40
CA ILE A 231 8.29 -1.97 24.28
C ILE A 231 8.64 -0.50 24.48
N PRO A 232 9.92 -0.12 24.34
CA PRO A 232 10.32 1.26 24.56
C PRO A 232 9.78 2.18 23.45
N GLY A 233 9.52 3.43 23.80
CA GLY A 233 9.25 4.49 22.82
C GLY A 233 7.97 5.28 23.08
N SER A 234 7.65 6.15 22.12
CA SER A 234 6.44 6.97 22.13
C SER A 234 5.69 6.84 20.81
N PHE A 235 4.37 6.78 20.91
CA PHE A 235 3.45 6.38 19.85
C PHE A 235 2.34 7.42 19.71
N LEU A 236 1.74 7.51 18.52
CA LEU A 236 0.44 8.15 18.41
C LEU A 236 -0.59 7.20 19.02
N ARG A 237 -1.53 7.74 19.78
CA ARG A 237 -2.70 7.05 20.30
C ARG A 237 -3.97 7.76 19.85
N ILE A 238 -4.97 7.01 19.42
CA ILE A 238 -6.31 7.49 19.11
C ILE A 238 -7.36 6.55 19.70
N ASP A 239 -8.33 7.12 20.40
CA ASP A 239 -9.44 6.35 20.98
C ASP A 239 -10.58 6.29 19.96
N CYS A 240 -10.71 5.16 19.27
CA CYS A 240 -11.66 4.92 18.20
C CYS A 240 -12.19 3.48 18.30
N THR A 241 -13.51 3.30 18.44
CA THR A 241 -14.10 1.99 18.73
C THR A 241 -14.20 1.06 17.53
N GLY A 242 -13.95 -0.21 17.78
CA GLY A 242 -14.17 -1.32 16.85
C GLY A 242 -13.24 -1.34 15.63
N TYR A 243 -11.93 -1.31 15.92
CA TYR A 243 -10.82 -1.62 15.03
C TYR A 243 -10.13 -2.94 15.44
N PRO A 244 -10.82 -4.10 15.34
CA PRO A 244 -10.23 -5.42 15.58
C PRO A 244 -9.31 -5.85 14.42
N GLY A 245 -8.81 -7.08 14.47
CA GLY A 245 -7.96 -7.68 13.44
C GLY A 245 -8.42 -7.39 12.00
N GLY A 246 -7.44 -7.10 11.14
CA GLY A 246 -7.62 -6.70 9.75
C GLY A 246 -7.48 -5.19 9.52
N THR A 247 -7.68 -4.38 10.57
CA THR A 247 -7.49 -2.93 10.49
C THR A 247 -6.02 -2.50 10.52
N SER A 248 -5.09 -3.38 10.90
CA SER A 248 -3.65 -3.13 10.85
C SER A 248 -3.20 -2.52 9.53
N GLY A 249 -2.32 -1.51 9.58
CA GLY A 249 -1.93 -0.72 8.41
C GLY A 249 -2.93 0.36 7.98
N GLY A 250 -4.09 0.44 8.62
CA GLY A 250 -5.11 1.47 8.39
C GLY A 250 -4.58 2.87 8.66
N PRO A 251 -4.75 3.85 7.75
CA PRO A 251 -4.11 5.15 7.88
C PRO A 251 -4.80 6.04 8.93
N PHE A 252 -3.97 6.86 9.56
CA PHE A 252 -4.35 8.02 10.37
C PHE A 252 -4.28 9.23 9.44
N LEU A 253 -5.43 9.70 8.94
CA LEU A 253 -5.51 10.82 8.01
C LEU A 253 -5.80 12.12 8.74
N ALA A 254 -4.79 12.99 8.84
CA ALA A 254 -4.98 14.39 9.17
C ALA A 254 -5.36 15.18 7.91
N HIS A 255 -6.00 16.34 8.08
CA HIS A 255 -6.34 17.25 6.96
C HIS A 255 -7.00 16.55 5.77
N TYR A 256 -7.90 15.59 6.05
CA TYR A 256 -8.64 14.88 5.02
C TYR A 256 -9.58 15.83 4.28
N ASP A 257 -9.48 15.83 2.95
CA ASP A 257 -10.36 16.58 2.06
C ASP A 257 -11.34 15.60 1.37
N PRO A 258 -12.65 15.69 1.67
CA PRO A 258 -13.65 14.82 1.05
C PRO A 258 -13.84 15.07 -0.46
N GLN A 259 -13.40 16.22 -0.99
CA GLN A 259 -13.49 16.51 -2.43
C GLN A 259 -12.44 15.75 -3.22
N THR A 260 -11.21 15.68 -2.71
CA THR A 260 -10.12 14.92 -3.35
C THR A 260 -10.13 13.45 -2.93
N GLY A 261 -10.77 13.14 -1.79
CA GLY A 261 -10.74 11.79 -1.21
C GLY A 261 -9.37 11.42 -0.65
N THR A 262 -8.52 12.41 -0.35
CA THR A 262 -7.14 12.23 0.14
C THR A 262 -6.85 13.11 1.35
N GLY A 263 -5.77 12.80 2.07
CA GLY A 263 -5.32 13.61 3.20
C GLY A 263 -3.83 13.44 3.47
N GLU A 264 -3.44 13.82 4.69
CA GLU A 264 -2.10 13.67 5.21
C GLU A 264 -2.01 12.42 6.10
N VAL A 265 -1.25 11.42 5.67
CA VAL A 265 -1.03 10.23 6.49
C VAL A 265 0.08 10.51 7.51
N VAL A 266 -0.30 10.52 8.79
CA VAL A 266 0.58 10.81 9.94
C VAL A 266 0.88 9.58 10.80
N GLY A 267 0.31 8.43 10.42
CA GLY A 267 0.48 7.14 11.07
C GLY A 267 -0.33 6.04 10.39
N VAL A 268 -0.07 4.80 10.78
CA VAL A 268 -0.87 3.60 10.47
C VAL A 268 -1.20 2.81 11.73
N ILE A 269 -2.31 2.07 11.77
CA ILE A 269 -2.61 1.14 12.88
C ILE A 269 -1.49 0.12 12.98
N GLY A 270 -0.70 0.22 14.06
CA GLY A 270 0.52 -0.54 14.27
C GLY A 270 1.28 -0.02 15.49
N GLY A 271 2.52 -0.45 15.62
CA GLY A 271 3.43 0.04 16.65
C GLY A 271 3.19 -0.60 18.00
N TRP A 272 2.84 0.18 19.04
CA TRP A 272 2.69 -0.36 20.40
C TRP A 272 1.67 -1.52 20.39
N LYS A 273 2.13 -2.72 20.77
CA LYS A 273 1.36 -3.97 20.69
C LYS A 273 0.66 -4.14 19.32
N THR A 274 1.39 -3.91 18.22
CA THR A 274 0.92 -4.04 16.83
C THR A 274 -0.35 -3.23 16.51
N GLY A 275 -0.58 -2.12 17.22
CA GLY A 275 -1.76 -1.27 17.03
C GLY A 275 -2.69 -1.20 18.23
N GLY A 276 -2.40 -1.93 19.32
CA GLY A 276 -3.13 -1.87 20.57
C GLY A 276 -3.60 -3.25 21.05
N THR A 277 -4.07 -3.31 22.29
CA THR A 277 -4.56 -4.55 22.91
C THR A 277 -6.08 -4.68 22.89
N THR A 278 -6.78 -3.61 22.53
CA THR A 278 -8.24 -3.57 22.44
C THR A 278 -8.65 -2.98 21.10
N PRO A 279 -9.83 -3.32 20.58
CA PRO A 279 -10.32 -2.73 19.33
C PRO A 279 -10.75 -1.27 19.48
N ASP A 280 -10.70 -0.69 20.69
CA ASP A 280 -11.24 0.64 20.97
C ASP A 280 -10.18 1.73 21.14
N THR A 281 -8.92 1.35 21.08
CA THR A 281 -7.80 2.27 21.10
C THR A 281 -6.75 1.78 20.12
N SER A 282 -6.47 2.59 19.11
CA SER A 282 -5.46 2.30 18.12
C SER A 282 -4.19 3.10 18.38
N TYR A 283 -3.06 2.48 18.07
CA TYR A 283 -1.73 3.10 18.15
C TYR A 283 -1.09 3.17 16.78
N SER A 284 -0.09 4.04 16.67
CA SER A 284 0.83 4.07 15.54
C SER A 284 2.26 4.32 16.00
N SER A 285 3.22 3.71 15.33
CA SER A 285 4.60 4.20 15.35
C SER A 285 4.63 5.68 15.01
N TYR A 286 5.44 6.45 15.72
CA TYR A 286 5.62 7.85 15.36
C TYR A 286 6.35 7.97 14.03
N PHE A 287 5.78 8.72 13.09
CA PHE A 287 6.37 8.96 11.77
C PHE A 287 7.51 9.98 11.86
N GLY A 288 8.59 9.59 12.53
CA GLY A 288 9.81 10.39 12.71
C GLY A 288 10.80 10.29 11.55
N LYS A 289 12.06 10.55 11.85
CA LYS A 289 13.18 10.47 10.89
C LYS A 289 13.35 9.04 10.33
N GLU A 290 13.03 8.04 11.14
CA GLU A 290 13.13 6.62 10.82
C GLU A 290 12.16 6.26 9.68
N ILE A 291 10.89 6.68 9.80
CA ILE A 291 9.87 6.43 8.78
C ILE A 291 10.12 7.27 7.52
N ARG A 292 10.62 8.51 7.67
CA ARG A 292 11.06 9.32 6.54
C ARG A 292 12.15 8.61 5.73
N LYS A 293 13.20 8.15 6.41
CA LYS A 293 14.30 7.40 5.78
C LYS A 293 13.80 6.12 5.11
N LEU A 294 12.84 5.43 5.73
CA LEU A 294 12.25 4.22 5.14
C LEU A 294 11.49 4.55 3.84
N TYR A 295 10.69 5.62 3.82
CA TYR A 295 10.01 6.10 2.61
C TYR A 295 11.01 6.49 1.51
N GLU A 296 12.06 7.25 1.85
CA GLU A 296 13.10 7.65 0.89
C GLU A 296 13.82 6.43 0.29
N THR A 297 14.07 5.40 1.12
CA THR A 297 14.63 4.12 0.67
C THR A 297 13.68 3.41 -0.30
N ALA A 298 12.38 3.40 -0.01
CA ALA A 298 11.37 2.84 -0.89
C ALA A 298 11.28 3.57 -2.23
N VAL A 299 11.28 4.91 -2.22
CA VAL A 299 11.29 5.72 -3.44
C VAL A 299 12.54 5.48 -4.28
N ALA A 300 13.72 5.41 -3.65
CA ALA A 300 14.96 5.12 -4.36
C ALA A 300 14.97 3.71 -4.97
N GLY A 301 14.54 2.71 -4.19
CA GLY A 301 14.45 1.32 -4.66
C GLY A 301 13.39 1.09 -5.73
N ALA A 302 12.30 1.87 -5.73
CA ALA A 302 11.26 1.82 -6.75
C ALA A 302 11.71 2.36 -8.11
N ARG A 303 12.60 3.36 -8.12
CA ARG A 303 13.18 3.97 -9.33
C ARG A 303 14.29 3.15 -9.98
N GLY A 304 15.01 2.35 -9.21
CA GLY A 304 16.19 1.61 -9.66
C GLY A 304 15.90 0.26 -10.34
N ALA A 305 14.75 0.11 -10.97
CA ALA A 305 14.28 -1.16 -11.54
C ALA A 305 13.73 -1.00 -12.95
#